data_AF-A0A9D2KXI2-F1
#
_entry.id   AF-A0A9D2KXI2-F1
#
_cell.length_a   1.000
_cell.length_b   1.000
_cell.length_c   1.000
_cell.angle_alpha   90.00
_cell.angle_beta   90.00
_cell.angle_gamma   90.00
#
_symmetry.space_group_name_H-M   'P 1'
#
loop_
_entity.id
_entity.type
_entity.pdbx_description
1 polymer ?
#
loop_
_entity_poly.entity_id
_entity_poly.type
_entity_poly.pdbx_seq_one_letter_code
_entity_poly.pdbx_strand_id
1 'polypeptide(L)'
;IGDVDGGPDTVLDSFIEYMKDGLLVLPTHTWAYIKEDNPVFSVEDSKTNVGVLTELFRKRDGAVRSWHPTHSVAAMGKEASSFVEGAETFDTPCARDSVWGKLLDRQAQIVLLGVDLTKNTYIHGIEEWLNVPGRISDSHQQLYSISPDGVKHSVPSRRHIGPSWSEHYWKVDDLLVEEGAMTIGKFGDATVRVCDAAKLYDVLEPMIRHNSDLFTENKPLTDEMRHFFKNK
;
A
#
# COMPACT_ATOMS: atom_id res chain seq x y z
N ILE A 1 12.15 -6.42 -13.55
CA ILE A 1 12.64 -5.20 -14.25
C ILE A 1 13.66 -5.61 -15.30
N GLY A 2 14.46 -6.64 -15.04
CA GLY A 2 15.50 -7.09 -15.96
C GLY A 2 16.85 -6.53 -15.53
N ASP A 3 17.86 -6.72 -16.37
CA ASP A 3 19.15 -6.07 -16.19
C ASP A 3 19.03 -4.58 -16.55
N VAL A 4 19.49 -3.73 -15.63
CA VAL A 4 19.47 -2.27 -15.79
C VAL A 4 20.88 -1.77 -15.55
N ASP A 5 21.44 -1.01 -16.50
CA ASP A 5 22.72 -0.34 -16.31
C ASP A 5 22.64 0.60 -15.10
N GLY A 6 23.60 0.51 -14.18
CA GLY A 6 23.56 1.23 -12.89
C GLY A 6 22.58 0.64 -11.86
N GLY A 7 21.91 -0.46 -12.18
CA GLY A 7 21.16 -1.29 -11.23
C GLY A 7 19.95 -0.58 -10.60
N PRO A 8 19.61 -0.90 -9.34
CA PRO A 8 18.41 -0.38 -8.68
C PRO A 8 18.43 1.13 -8.51
N ASP A 9 19.60 1.75 -8.41
CA ASP A 9 19.72 3.21 -8.28
C ASP A 9 19.24 3.92 -9.54
N THR A 10 19.57 3.41 -10.73
CA THR A 10 19.06 3.99 -11.99
C THR A 10 17.54 3.89 -12.11
N VAL A 11 16.94 2.82 -11.60
CA VAL A 11 15.48 2.70 -11.52
C VAL A 11 14.90 3.80 -10.63
N LEU A 12 15.44 3.97 -9.42
CA LEU A 12 14.97 4.99 -8.48
C LEU A 12 15.19 6.41 -9.01
N ASP A 13 16.36 6.69 -9.56
CA ASP A 13 16.71 8.00 -10.12
C ASP A 13 15.75 8.38 -11.25
N SER A 14 15.38 7.43 -12.11
CA SER A 14 14.39 7.64 -13.17
C SER A 14 13.02 8.04 -12.61
N PHE A 15 12.54 7.37 -11.55
CA PHE A 15 11.27 7.73 -10.91
C PHE A 15 11.36 9.08 -10.18
N ILE A 16 12.46 9.36 -9.49
CA ILE A 16 12.68 10.61 -8.76
C ILE A 16 12.73 11.78 -9.75
N GLU A 17 13.44 11.64 -10.87
CA GLU A 17 13.50 12.65 -11.92
C GLU A 17 12.13 12.90 -12.55
N TYR A 18 11.40 11.83 -12.90
CA TYR A 18 10.05 11.94 -13.46
C TYR A 18 9.09 12.62 -12.48
N MET A 19 9.18 12.31 -11.19
CA MET A 19 8.32 12.85 -10.13
C MET A 19 8.85 14.13 -9.48
N LYS A 20 9.86 14.80 -10.05
CA LYS A 20 10.50 15.98 -9.43
C LYS A 20 9.53 17.12 -9.09
N ASP A 21 8.47 17.29 -9.88
CA ASP A 21 7.43 18.32 -9.69
C ASP A 21 6.21 17.78 -8.92
N GLY A 22 6.22 16.50 -8.56
CA GLY A 22 5.15 15.78 -7.86
C GLY A 22 5.63 15.21 -6.53
N LEU A 23 4.95 14.13 -6.10
CA LEU A 23 5.24 13.40 -4.87
C LEU A 23 5.40 11.92 -5.20
N LEU A 24 6.59 11.37 -4.96
CA LEU A 24 6.88 9.95 -5.10
C LEU A 24 6.80 9.27 -3.73
N VAL A 25 6.02 8.20 -3.62
CA VAL A 25 5.80 7.45 -2.37
C VAL A 25 6.05 5.98 -2.60
N LEU A 26 6.88 5.36 -1.75
CA LEU A 26 7.16 3.93 -1.77
C LEU A 26 6.80 3.29 -0.41
N PRO A 27 6.20 2.09 -0.39
CA PRO A 27 5.92 1.37 0.84
C PRO A 27 7.20 0.96 1.55
N THR A 28 7.28 1.20 2.86
CA THR A 28 8.44 0.82 3.70
C THR A 28 8.01 -0.06 4.86
N HIS A 29 7.12 -1.01 4.59
CA HIS A 29 6.52 -1.88 5.60
C HIS A 29 7.57 -2.60 6.44
N THR A 30 7.15 -2.95 7.65
CA THR A 30 7.93 -3.68 8.67
C THR A 30 7.08 -4.74 9.39
N TRP A 31 5.85 -4.97 8.92
CA TRP A 31 4.86 -5.85 9.57
C TRP A 31 5.34 -7.29 9.81
N ALA A 32 6.31 -7.77 9.03
CA ALA A 32 6.82 -9.14 9.13
C ALA A 32 7.61 -9.40 10.43
N TYR A 33 8.17 -8.35 11.04
CA TYR A 33 9.05 -8.49 12.20
C TYR A 33 8.79 -7.46 13.31
N ILE A 34 8.05 -6.38 13.06
CA ILE A 34 7.53 -5.51 14.12
C ILE A 34 6.18 -6.05 14.61
N LYS A 35 6.20 -6.64 15.80
CA LYS A 35 5.09 -7.37 16.44
C LYS A 35 5.33 -7.45 17.95
N GLU A 36 4.46 -8.13 18.68
CA GLU A 36 4.47 -8.14 20.17
C GLU A 36 5.83 -8.52 20.80
N ASP A 37 6.55 -9.50 20.25
CA ASP A 37 7.88 -9.93 20.74
C ASP A 37 9.05 -9.04 20.27
N ASN A 38 8.78 -8.11 19.36
CA ASN A 38 9.72 -7.10 18.85
C ASN A 38 8.96 -5.81 18.51
N PRO A 39 8.50 -5.05 19.52
CA PRO A 39 7.44 -4.06 19.35
C PRO A 39 7.93 -2.67 18.91
N VAL A 40 9.24 -2.50 18.69
CA VAL A 40 9.85 -1.18 18.48
C VAL A 40 10.24 -0.99 17.02
N PHE A 41 9.55 -0.07 16.36
CA PHE A 41 9.90 0.47 15.07
C PHE A 41 10.76 1.73 15.23
N SER A 42 11.99 1.73 14.71
CA SER A 42 12.81 2.95 14.55
C SER A 42 12.64 3.50 13.14
N VAL A 43 12.24 4.76 13.01
CA VAL A 43 12.01 5.41 11.70
C VAL A 43 13.27 5.34 10.83
N GLU A 44 14.43 5.59 11.44
CA GLU A 44 15.75 5.58 10.80
C GLU A 44 16.27 4.15 10.56
N ASP A 45 16.22 3.29 11.57
CA ASP A 45 16.99 2.04 11.55
C ASP A 45 16.20 0.84 11.05
N SER A 46 14.86 0.84 11.15
CA SER A 46 14.04 -0.33 10.84
C SER A 46 13.97 -0.60 9.34
N LYS A 47 14.68 -1.63 8.90
CA LYS A 47 14.75 -2.07 7.50
C LYS A 47 13.38 -2.49 6.97
N THR A 48 13.03 -2.09 5.75
CA THR A 48 11.76 -2.54 5.16
C THR A 48 11.77 -4.04 4.78
N ASN A 49 10.62 -4.70 4.91
CA ASN A 49 10.40 -6.07 4.44
C ASN A 49 9.75 -6.15 3.04
N VAL A 50 9.70 -5.06 2.28
CA VAL A 50 9.06 -5.00 0.95
C VAL A 50 10.03 -5.40 -0.18
N GLY A 51 11.11 -4.66 -0.38
CA GLY A 51 12.04 -4.92 -1.47
C GLY A 51 13.28 -4.02 -1.46
N VAL A 52 14.22 -4.31 -2.35
CA VAL A 52 15.49 -3.56 -2.41
C VAL A 52 15.30 -2.10 -2.82
N LEU A 53 14.38 -1.82 -3.75
CA LEU A 53 14.11 -0.45 -4.21
C LEU A 53 13.55 0.41 -3.08
N THR A 54 12.63 -0.13 -2.29
CA THR A 54 12.01 0.63 -1.17
C THR A 54 13.02 0.89 -0.05
N GLU A 55 13.93 -0.06 0.22
CA GLU A 55 15.01 0.10 1.21
C GLU A 55 16.07 1.12 0.77
N LEU A 56 16.42 1.15 -0.51
CA LEU A 56 17.34 2.16 -1.06
C LEU A 56 16.68 3.53 -1.11
N PHE A 57 15.42 3.60 -1.54
CA PHE A 57 14.67 4.85 -1.64
C PHE A 57 14.54 5.56 -0.29
N ARG A 58 14.17 4.85 0.79
CA ARG A 58 14.01 5.46 2.12
C ARG A 58 15.31 6.04 2.70
N LYS A 59 16.46 5.68 2.13
CA LYS A 59 17.80 6.16 2.54
C LYS A 59 18.33 7.27 1.64
N ARG A 60 17.58 7.68 0.61
CA ARG A 60 17.97 8.79 -0.25
C ARG A 60 17.89 10.10 0.53
N ASP A 61 18.85 10.99 0.28
CA ASP A 61 18.79 12.36 0.78
C ASP A 61 17.48 13.03 0.33
N GLY A 62 16.75 13.59 1.29
CA GLY A 62 15.43 14.20 1.07
C GLY A 62 14.24 13.25 1.17
N ALA A 63 14.45 11.95 1.37
CA ALA A 63 13.37 11.03 1.72
C ALA A 63 12.91 11.24 3.17
N VAL A 64 11.59 11.30 3.37
CA VAL A 64 10.96 11.35 4.70
C VAL A 64 10.06 10.14 4.88
N ARG A 65 10.11 9.51 6.05
CA ARG A 65 9.37 8.27 6.32
C ARG A 65 8.28 8.51 7.35
N SER A 66 7.10 7.94 7.11
CA SER A 66 5.98 7.97 8.05
C SER A 66 6.19 7.03 9.23
N TRP A 67 5.55 7.31 10.36
CA TRP A 67 5.87 6.67 11.64
C TRP A 67 4.89 5.57 12.06
N HIS A 68 4.09 5.01 11.13
CA HIS A 68 3.28 3.84 11.46
C HIS A 68 4.20 2.60 11.62
N PRO A 69 4.14 1.87 12.76
CA PRO A 69 5.14 0.86 13.13
C PRO A 69 5.21 -0.36 12.19
N THR A 70 4.21 -0.55 11.32
CA THR A 70 4.08 -1.75 10.47
C THR A 70 3.90 -1.45 8.99
N HIS A 71 3.32 -0.30 8.65
CA HIS A 71 2.84 0.07 7.31
C HIS A 71 3.29 1.49 6.94
N SER A 72 4.48 1.86 7.40
CA SER A 72 5.10 3.14 7.03
C SER A 72 5.37 3.22 5.53
N VAL A 73 5.44 4.45 5.03
CA VAL A 73 5.86 4.76 3.65
C VAL A 73 7.00 5.77 3.70
N ALA A 74 7.90 5.72 2.72
CA ALA A 74 8.82 6.81 2.45
C ALA A 74 8.27 7.67 1.33
N ALA A 75 8.52 8.98 1.41
CA ALA A 75 8.04 9.96 0.45
C ALA A 75 9.16 10.95 0.09
N MET A 76 9.18 11.39 -1.17
CA MET A 76 10.08 12.43 -1.70
C MET A 76 9.34 13.34 -2.66
N GLY A 77 9.69 14.63 -2.64
CA GLY A 77 9.12 15.64 -3.53
C GLY A 77 8.16 16.58 -2.81
N LYS A 78 7.26 17.18 -3.58
CA LYS A 78 6.33 18.21 -3.11
C LYS A 78 5.44 17.68 -2.00
N GLU A 79 5.37 18.41 -0.87
CA GLU A 79 4.54 18.05 0.30
C GLU A 79 4.88 16.72 0.99
N ALA A 80 6.07 16.15 0.76
CA ALA A 80 6.43 14.85 1.34
C ALA A 80 6.28 14.81 2.87
N SER A 81 6.76 15.84 3.58
CA SER A 81 6.67 15.89 5.06
C SER A 81 5.23 15.91 5.57
N SER A 82 4.36 16.75 5.00
CA SER A 82 2.94 16.81 5.41
C SER A 82 2.14 15.59 4.96
N PHE A 83 2.58 14.92 3.88
CA PHE A 83 1.98 13.65 3.47
C PHE A 83 2.20 12.56 4.51
N VAL A 84 3.42 12.41 5.04
CA VAL A 84 3.80 11.32 5.97
C VAL A 84 3.45 11.57 7.43
N GLU A 85 3.16 12.83 7.79
CA GLU A 85 2.89 13.26 9.16
C GLU A 85 1.69 12.56 9.82
N GLY A 86 1.83 12.28 11.12
CA GLY A 86 0.80 11.75 12.00
C GLY A 86 0.53 10.25 11.85
N ALA A 87 1.35 9.50 11.10
CA ALA A 87 1.08 8.10 10.85
C ALA A 87 1.13 7.22 12.12
N GLU A 88 1.85 7.65 13.15
CA GLU A 88 1.92 7.04 14.49
C GLU A 88 0.65 7.22 15.33
N THR A 89 -0.29 8.08 14.92
CA THR A 89 -1.55 8.28 15.66
C THR A 89 -2.65 7.29 15.27
N PHE A 90 -2.41 6.46 14.25
CA PHE A 90 -3.38 5.48 13.76
C PHE A 90 -3.16 4.11 14.40
N ASP A 91 -4.27 3.47 14.79
CA ASP A 91 -4.26 2.17 15.45
C ASP A 91 -4.43 0.99 14.49
N THR A 92 -4.54 1.24 13.18
CA THR A 92 -4.69 0.21 12.15
C THR A 92 -3.73 0.42 10.98
N PRO A 93 -3.33 -0.67 10.29
CA PRO A 93 -2.36 -0.64 9.20
C PRO A 93 -2.61 0.40 8.10
N CYS A 94 -3.86 0.54 7.67
CA CYS A 94 -4.22 1.30 6.48
C CYS A 94 -5.39 2.25 6.75
N ALA A 95 -5.42 2.90 7.92
CA ALA A 95 -6.55 3.76 8.33
C ALA A 95 -6.94 4.79 7.27
N ARG A 96 -8.23 5.15 7.18
CA ARG A 96 -8.77 6.06 6.15
C ARG A 96 -8.13 7.45 6.16
N ASP A 97 -7.72 7.95 7.32
CA ASP A 97 -7.08 9.27 7.41
C ASP A 97 -5.53 9.18 7.40
N SER A 98 -4.98 7.97 7.26
CA SER A 98 -3.55 7.74 7.14
C SER A 98 -3.01 8.05 5.74
N VAL A 99 -1.70 7.87 5.55
CA VAL A 99 -1.04 7.94 4.24
C VAL A 99 -1.75 7.15 3.14
N TRP A 100 -2.42 6.04 3.49
CA TRP A 100 -3.13 5.18 2.54
C TRP A 100 -4.42 5.80 2.01
N GLY A 101 -5.22 6.44 2.87
CA GLY A 101 -6.39 7.16 2.39
C GLY A 101 -6.05 8.51 1.78
N LYS A 102 -4.94 9.14 2.17
CA LYS A 102 -4.40 10.32 1.45
C LYS A 102 -4.11 10.02 -0.02
N LEU A 103 -3.83 8.76 -0.42
CA LEU A 103 -3.71 8.36 -1.84
C LEU A 103 -5.04 8.50 -2.58
N LEU A 104 -6.16 8.12 -1.95
CA LEU A 104 -7.51 8.31 -2.47
C LEU A 104 -7.81 9.80 -2.63
N ASP A 105 -7.57 10.58 -1.57
CA ASP A 105 -7.87 12.02 -1.54
C ASP A 105 -7.08 12.82 -2.59
N ARG A 106 -5.89 12.33 -2.94
CA ARG A 106 -5.02 12.91 -3.97
C ARG A 106 -5.21 12.31 -5.37
N GLN A 107 -6.13 11.37 -5.55
CA GLN A 107 -6.34 10.64 -6.81
C GLN A 107 -5.02 10.06 -7.35
N ALA A 108 -4.23 9.46 -6.45
CA ALA A 108 -2.88 9.00 -6.76
C ALA A 108 -2.88 7.88 -7.82
N GLN A 109 -1.77 7.78 -8.55
CA GLN A 109 -1.48 6.60 -9.36
C GLN A 109 -0.70 5.57 -8.55
N ILE A 110 -1.17 4.34 -8.51
CA ILE A 110 -0.51 3.21 -7.84
C ILE A 110 0.16 2.36 -8.90
N VAL A 111 1.49 2.24 -8.82
CA VAL A 111 2.29 1.49 -9.78
C VAL A 111 2.77 0.18 -9.15
N LEU A 112 2.32 -0.94 -9.70
CA LEU A 112 2.76 -2.28 -9.34
C LEU A 112 3.85 -2.72 -10.31
N LEU A 113 5.11 -2.48 -9.93
CA LEU A 113 6.28 -2.71 -10.76
C LEU A 113 6.76 -4.16 -10.68
N GLY A 114 6.42 -4.99 -11.67
CA GLY A 114 6.82 -6.40 -11.72
C GLY A 114 6.06 -7.30 -10.74
N VAL A 115 4.97 -6.80 -10.17
CA VAL A 115 4.05 -7.55 -9.29
C VAL A 115 2.61 -7.37 -9.76
N ASP A 116 1.71 -8.17 -9.23
CA ASP A 116 0.28 -8.09 -9.52
C ASP A 116 -0.50 -7.50 -8.34
N LEU A 117 -1.83 -7.52 -8.45
CA LEU A 117 -2.73 -6.99 -7.43
C LEU A 117 -2.55 -7.66 -6.07
N THR A 118 -1.99 -8.88 -5.98
CA THR A 118 -1.77 -9.55 -4.68
C THR A 118 -0.84 -8.79 -3.75
N LYS A 119 -0.04 -7.86 -4.30
CA LYS A 119 0.87 -6.99 -3.54
C LYS A 119 0.35 -5.55 -3.39
N ASN A 120 -0.90 -5.29 -3.77
CA ASN A 120 -1.50 -3.97 -3.68
C ASN A 120 -2.06 -3.68 -2.27
N THR A 121 -1.25 -3.05 -1.41
CA THR A 121 -1.63 -2.66 -0.05
C THR A 121 -2.86 -1.75 0.01
N TYR A 122 -3.10 -0.94 -1.04
CA TYR A 122 -4.25 -0.03 -1.06
C TYR A 122 -5.59 -0.77 -1.00
N ILE A 123 -5.69 -1.99 -1.55
CA ILE A 123 -6.92 -2.80 -1.48
C ILE A 123 -7.21 -3.23 -0.03
N HIS A 124 -6.19 -3.52 0.77
CA HIS A 124 -6.39 -3.74 2.22
C HIS A 124 -6.94 -2.48 2.91
N GLY A 125 -6.51 -1.30 2.49
CA GLY A 125 -7.10 -0.04 2.92
C GLY A 125 -8.60 0.00 2.62
N ILE A 126 -9.01 -0.30 1.39
CA ILE A 126 -10.44 -0.34 1.03
C ILE A 126 -11.23 -1.32 1.90
N GLU A 127 -10.72 -2.54 2.09
CA GLU A 127 -11.37 -3.53 2.97
C GLU A 127 -11.51 -3.01 4.42
N GLU A 128 -10.48 -2.32 4.92
CA GLU A 128 -10.47 -1.70 6.25
C GLU A 128 -11.47 -0.56 6.36
N TRP A 129 -11.52 0.35 5.38
CA TRP A 129 -12.43 1.52 5.37
C TRP A 129 -13.90 1.12 5.29
N LEU A 130 -14.17 -0.04 4.67
CA LEU A 130 -15.50 -0.62 4.56
C LEU A 130 -15.87 -1.52 5.74
N ASN A 131 -14.97 -1.65 6.73
CA ASN A 131 -15.15 -2.51 7.90
C ASN A 131 -15.49 -3.96 7.53
N VAL A 132 -14.82 -4.51 6.50
CA VAL A 132 -15.03 -5.91 6.09
C VAL A 132 -14.74 -6.84 7.29
N PRO A 133 -15.69 -7.71 7.68
CA PRO A 133 -15.53 -8.57 8.85
C PRO A 133 -14.28 -9.45 8.80
N GLY A 134 -13.62 -9.61 9.94
CA GLY A 134 -12.46 -10.50 10.07
C GLY A 134 -11.18 -10.02 9.39
N ARG A 135 -11.10 -8.75 8.97
CA ARG A 135 -9.87 -8.17 8.37
C ARG A 135 -8.93 -7.54 9.39
N ILE A 136 -9.46 -7.00 10.47
CA ILE A 136 -8.69 -6.32 11.51
C ILE A 136 -8.90 -7.05 12.84
N SER A 137 -7.83 -7.22 13.63
CA SER A 137 -7.93 -7.83 14.95
C SER A 137 -8.76 -6.98 15.91
N ASP A 138 -9.54 -7.62 16.78
CA ASP A 138 -10.32 -6.93 17.81
C ASP A 138 -9.42 -6.34 18.91
N SER A 139 -8.28 -6.97 19.17
CA SER A 139 -7.31 -6.52 20.18
C SER A 139 -6.15 -5.75 19.57
N HIS A 140 -5.57 -4.86 20.36
CA HIS A 140 -4.34 -4.15 20.06
C HIS A 140 -3.12 -4.95 20.52
N GLN A 141 -2.08 -4.92 19.69
CA GLN A 141 -0.71 -5.18 20.12
C GLN A 141 -0.07 -3.86 20.51
N GLN A 142 0.60 -3.80 21.66
CA GLN A 142 1.33 -2.61 22.04
C GLN A 142 2.61 -2.51 21.20
N LEU A 143 2.64 -1.56 20.26
CA LEU A 143 3.82 -1.24 19.47
C LEU A 143 4.32 0.17 19.81
N TYR A 144 5.51 0.49 19.32
CA TYR A 144 6.15 1.78 19.53
C TYR A 144 6.87 2.26 18.28
N SER A 145 6.84 3.56 18.05
CA SER A 145 7.64 4.22 17.03
C SER A 145 8.69 5.11 17.68
N ILE A 146 9.95 5.01 17.25
CA ILE A 146 11.04 5.91 17.63
C ILE A 146 11.21 6.91 16.48
N SER A 147 10.90 8.16 16.74
CA SER A 147 11.08 9.27 15.80
C SER A 147 12.57 9.55 15.52
N PRO A 148 12.90 10.31 14.47
CA PRO A 148 14.30 10.65 14.14
C PRO A 148 15.06 11.39 15.25
N ASP A 149 14.37 12.14 16.11
CA ASP A 149 14.95 12.82 17.29
C ASP A 149 15.03 11.91 18.53
N GLY A 150 14.66 10.63 18.42
CA GLY A 150 14.79 9.62 19.46
C GLY A 150 13.59 9.54 20.42
N VAL A 151 12.51 10.28 20.18
CA VAL A 151 11.31 10.22 21.01
C VAL A 151 10.54 8.92 20.76
N LYS A 152 10.12 8.27 21.84
CA LYS A 152 9.33 7.03 21.79
C LYS A 152 7.84 7.33 21.86
N HIS A 153 7.12 7.01 20.80
CA HIS A 153 5.67 7.14 20.69
C HIS A 153 5.01 5.79 20.96
N SER A 154 3.97 5.79 21.80
CA SER A 154 3.11 4.61 22.02
C SER A 154 2.11 4.51 20.88
N VAL A 155 2.09 3.35 20.19
CA VAL A 155 1.20 3.10 19.06
C VAL A 155 0.53 1.74 19.26
N PRO A 156 -0.53 1.65 20.08
CA PRO A 156 -1.31 0.42 20.17
C PRO A 156 -1.93 0.15 18.80
N SER A 157 -1.63 -1.00 18.20
CA SER A 157 -2.06 -1.33 16.84
C SER A 157 -2.87 -2.62 16.79
N ARG A 158 -4.07 -2.54 16.22
CA ARG A 158 -4.76 -3.68 15.63
C ARG A 158 -4.03 -4.09 14.35
N ARG A 159 -4.20 -5.35 13.93
CA ARG A 159 -3.44 -5.96 12.83
C ARG A 159 -4.37 -6.44 11.74
N HIS A 160 -3.90 -6.44 10.49
CA HIS A 160 -4.54 -7.26 9.46
C HIS A 160 -4.44 -8.73 9.87
N ILE A 161 -5.57 -9.41 9.87
CA ILE A 161 -5.72 -10.82 10.24
C ILE A 161 -6.48 -11.57 9.14
N GLY A 162 -6.57 -12.89 9.32
CA GLY A 162 -7.19 -13.79 8.37
C GLY A 162 -6.16 -14.51 7.49
N PRO A 163 -6.63 -15.44 6.64
CA PRO A 163 -5.83 -16.02 5.57
C PRO A 163 -5.26 -14.92 4.65
N SER A 164 -4.29 -15.29 3.80
CA SER A 164 -3.72 -14.40 2.78
C SER A 164 -4.72 -14.10 1.65
N TRP A 165 -5.85 -13.47 1.97
CA TRP A 165 -6.93 -13.13 1.05
C TRP A 165 -6.49 -12.17 -0.06
N SER A 166 -5.42 -11.41 0.15
CA SER A 166 -4.77 -10.63 -0.91
C SER A 166 -4.24 -11.49 -2.05
N GLU A 167 -3.92 -12.76 -1.82
CA GLU A 167 -3.55 -13.71 -2.88
C GLU A 167 -4.73 -13.98 -3.84
N HIS A 168 -5.93 -13.47 -3.56
CA HIS A 168 -7.09 -13.54 -4.44
C HIS A 168 -7.46 -12.21 -5.10
N TYR A 169 -6.67 -11.15 -4.94
CA TYR A 169 -6.93 -9.87 -5.61
C TYR A 169 -6.82 -9.96 -7.14
N TRP A 170 -6.20 -11.02 -7.68
CA TRP A 170 -6.17 -11.28 -9.13
C TRP A 170 -7.56 -11.41 -9.76
N LYS A 171 -8.60 -11.75 -8.99
CA LYS A 171 -9.97 -11.95 -9.50
C LYS A 171 -10.52 -10.73 -10.23
N VAL A 172 -10.09 -9.54 -9.83
CA VAL A 172 -10.57 -8.27 -10.35
C VAL A 172 -9.60 -7.65 -11.37
N ASP A 173 -8.53 -8.36 -11.77
CA ASP A 173 -7.50 -7.81 -12.68
C ASP A 173 -8.12 -7.35 -14.01
N ASP A 174 -8.83 -8.23 -14.71
CA ASP A 174 -9.47 -7.87 -15.97
C ASP A 174 -10.58 -6.82 -15.79
N LEU A 175 -11.37 -6.94 -14.72
CA LEU A 175 -12.49 -6.01 -14.48
C LEU A 175 -11.97 -4.60 -14.26
N LEU A 176 -10.88 -4.44 -13.51
CA LEU A 176 -10.25 -3.14 -13.31
C LEU A 176 -9.69 -2.56 -14.61
N VAL A 177 -9.23 -3.39 -15.55
CA VAL A 177 -8.84 -2.94 -16.89
C VAL A 177 -10.07 -2.51 -17.70
N GLU A 178 -11.12 -3.32 -17.73
CA GLU A 178 -12.37 -3.05 -18.46
C GLU A 178 -13.06 -1.76 -17.99
N GLU A 179 -13.10 -1.52 -16.67
CA GLU A 179 -13.68 -0.31 -16.06
C GLU A 179 -12.72 0.89 -16.08
N GLY A 180 -11.53 0.76 -16.68
CA GLY A 180 -10.56 1.84 -16.84
C GLY A 180 -9.93 2.32 -15.52
N ALA A 181 -10.00 1.50 -14.47
CA ALA A 181 -9.33 1.72 -13.19
C ALA A 181 -7.86 1.26 -13.20
N MET A 182 -7.47 0.43 -14.15
CA MET A 182 -6.13 -0.10 -14.30
C MET A 182 -5.69 -0.18 -15.76
N THR A 183 -4.40 0.03 -16.00
CA THR A 183 -3.76 -0.26 -17.29
C THR A 183 -2.56 -1.17 -17.08
N ILE A 184 -2.21 -1.96 -18.11
CA ILE A 184 -1.08 -2.89 -18.07
C ILE A 184 -0.06 -2.47 -19.14
N GLY A 185 1.21 -2.39 -18.75
CA GLY A 185 2.31 -2.01 -19.61
C GLY A 185 3.61 -2.73 -19.25
N LYS A 186 4.74 -2.15 -19.70
CA LYS A 186 6.09 -2.66 -19.46
C LYS A 186 7.01 -1.57 -18.92
N PHE A 187 7.92 -1.97 -18.04
CA PHE A 187 9.04 -1.16 -17.57
C PHE A 187 10.28 -2.05 -17.49
N GLY A 188 11.21 -1.87 -18.43
CA GLY A 188 12.16 -2.93 -18.79
C GLY A 188 11.40 -4.22 -19.14
N ASP A 189 11.84 -5.34 -18.57
CA ASP A 189 11.21 -6.64 -18.75
C ASP A 189 9.97 -6.84 -17.87
N ALA A 190 9.79 -6.00 -16.84
CA ALA A 190 8.69 -6.15 -15.89
C ALA A 190 7.34 -5.81 -16.53
N THR A 191 6.34 -6.67 -16.31
CA THR A 191 4.94 -6.27 -16.45
C THR A 191 4.60 -5.28 -15.34
N VAL A 192 3.98 -4.17 -15.73
CA VAL A 192 3.58 -3.10 -14.80
C VAL A 192 2.08 -2.91 -14.88
N ARG A 193 1.44 -2.79 -13.71
CA ARG A 193 0.06 -2.32 -13.61
C ARG A 193 0.06 -0.92 -13.05
N VAL A 194 -0.69 -0.02 -13.68
CA VAL A 194 -0.90 1.34 -13.18
C VAL A 194 -2.37 1.47 -12.85
N CYS A 195 -2.68 1.61 -11.57
CA CYS A 195 -4.04 1.79 -11.07
C CYS A 195 -4.29 3.26 -10.73
N ASP A 196 -5.48 3.76 -11.05
CA ASP A 196 -6.00 5.02 -10.54
C ASP A 196 -6.65 4.75 -9.18
N ALA A 197 -6.13 5.35 -8.10
CA ALA A 197 -6.59 5.06 -6.74
C ALA A 197 -8.09 5.38 -6.53
N ALA A 198 -8.59 6.45 -7.17
CA ALA A 198 -9.99 6.84 -7.05
C ALA A 198 -10.89 5.88 -7.83
N LYS A 199 -10.57 5.59 -9.09
CA LYS A 199 -11.37 4.64 -9.88
C LYS A 199 -11.32 3.22 -9.32
N LEU A 200 -10.16 2.79 -8.81
CA LEU A 200 -10.05 1.48 -8.16
C LEU A 200 -10.96 1.41 -6.93
N TYR A 201 -11.04 2.48 -6.13
CA TYR A 201 -12.00 2.58 -5.04
C TYR A 201 -13.45 2.54 -5.55
N ASP A 202 -13.79 3.33 -6.57
CA ASP A 202 -15.14 3.39 -7.14
C ASP A 202 -15.62 2.04 -7.72
N VAL A 203 -14.68 1.22 -8.23
CA VAL A 203 -14.98 -0.14 -8.69
C VAL A 203 -15.13 -1.11 -7.52
N LEU A 204 -14.18 -1.13 -6.59
CA LEU A 204 -14.14 -2.16 -5.55
C LEU A 204 -15.13 -1.90 -4.41
N GLU A 205 -15.39 -0.64 -4.06
CA GLU A 205 -16.28 -0.29 -2.96
C GLU A 205 -17.67 -0.91 -3.10
N PRO A 206 -18.41 -0.71 -4.20
CA PRO A 206 -19.76 -1.23 -4.30
C PRO A 206 -19.77 -2.77 -4.44
N MET A 207 -18.72 -3.36 -5.01
CA MET A 207 -18.58 -4.81 -5.09
C MET A 207 -18.35 -5.44 -3.71
N ILE A 208 -17.48 -4.85 -2.89
CA ILE A 208 -17.21 -5.31 -1.52
C ILE A 208 -18.44 -5.10 -0.64
N ARG A 209 -19.17 -3.99 -0.80
CA ARG A 209 -20.45 -3.79 -0.07
C ARG A 209 -21.51 -4.83 -0.45
N HIS A 210 -21.56 -5.22 -1.72
CA HIS A 210 -22.47 -6.27 -2.18
C HIS A 210 -22.06 -7.64 -1.66
N ASN A 211 -20.76 -7.93 -1.61
CA ASN A 211 -20.21 -9.17 -1.11
C ASN A 211 -18.91 -8.92 -0.33
N SER A 212 -18.99 -8.90 1.00
CA SER A 212 -17.82 -8.71 1.88
C SER A 212 -16.80 -9.85 1.78
N ASP A 213 -17.22 -11.00 1.26
CA ASP A 213 -16.39 -12.19 1.06
C ASP A 213 -15.76 -12.25 -0.34
N LEU A 214 -15.79 -11.16 -1.11
CA LEU A 214 -15.29 -11.09 -2.49
C LEU A 214 -13.93 -11.77 -2.70
N PHE A 215 -13.00 -11.56 -1.76
CA PHE A 215 -11.63 -12.07 -1.81
C PHE A 215 -11.35 -13.24 -0.86
N THR A 216 -12.34 -13.82 -0.19
CA THR A 216 -12.07 -14.84 0.84
C THR A 216 -11.74 -16.22 0.25
N GLU A 217 -12.40 -16.59 -0.85
CA GLU A 217 -12.18 -17.88 -1.52
C GLU A 217 -11.27 -17.75 -2.75
N ASN A 218 -10.47 -18.78 -3.06
CA ASN A 218 -9.69 -18.83 -4.29
C ASN A 218 -10.52 -19.34 -5.49
N LYS A 219 -11.52 -18.56 -5.91
CA LYS A 219 -12.37 -18.86 -7.06
C LYS A 219 -12.55 -17.62 -7.94
N PRO A 220 -12.67 -17.76 -9.27
CA PRO A 220 -13.03 -16.65 -10.15
C PRO A 220 -14.29 -15.90 -9.69
N LEU A 221 -14.46 -14.67 -10.16
CA LEU A 221 -15.72 -13.95 -9.98
C LEU A 221 -16.87 -14.79 -10.55
N THR A 222 -18.02 -14.78 -9.88
CA THR A 222 -19.27 -15.30 -10.45
C THR A 222 -19.68 -14.45 -11.65
N ASP A 223 -20.52 -14.99 -12.54
CA ASP A 223 -21.02 -14.24 -13.70
C ASP A 223 -21.70 -12.92 -13.28
N GLU A 224 -22.44 -12.93 -12.18
CA GLU A 224 -23.04 -11.74 -11.57
C GLU A 224 -21.98 -10.69 -11.21
N MET A 225 -20.93 -11.09 -10.48
CA MET A 225 -19.86 -10.17 -10.06
C MET A 225 -18.99 -9.71 -11.23
N ARG A 226 -18.80 -10.53 -12.26
CA ARG A 226 -18.04 -10.13 -13.46
C ARG A 226 -18.78 -9.08 -14.30
N HIS A 227 -20.11 -9.08 -14.26
CA HIS A 227 -20.95 -8.13 -15.00
C HIS A 227 -21.60 -7.07 -14.07
N PHE A 228 -21.02 -6.84 -12.89
CA PHE A 228 -21.60 -6.04 -11.82
C PHE A 228 -22.02 -4.63 -12.27
N PHE A 229 -21.23 -3.97 -13.12
CA PHE A 229 -21.52 -2.62 -13.63
C PHE A 229 -22.36 -2.59 -14.92
N LYS A 230 -22.51 -3.72 -15.61
CA LYS A 230 -23.37 -3.84 -16.81
C LYS A 230 -24.83 -4.11 -16.45
N ASN A 231 -25.09 -4.59 -15.24
CA ASN A 231 -26.41 -4.96 -14.74
C ASN A 231 -27.09 -3.87 -13.88
N LYS A 232 -26.48 -2.68 -13.78
CA LYS A 232 -27.03 -1.50 -13.09
C LYS A 232 -27.46 -0.44 -14.09
#